data_AF-A0A4R6FDK6-F1
#
_entry.id   AF-A0A4R6FDK6-F1
#
_cell.length_a   1.000
_cell.length_b   1.000
_cell.length_c   1.000
_cell.angle_alpha   90.00
_cell.angle_beta   90.00
_cell.angle_gamma   90.00
#
_symmetry.space_group_name_H-M   'P 1'
#
loop_
_entity.id
_entity.type
_entity.pdbx_description
1 polymer ?
#
loop_
_entity_poly.entity_id
_entity_poly.type
_entity_poly.pdbx_seq_one_letter_code
_entity_poly.pdbx_strand_id
1 'polypeptide(L)'
;MLDQIKIHYGFRRDAELADFLDITRQTLSNWKSRNSFDAELLYSKCTELNPAWLLTGDGPMLQKDSANSINKETDPEVLRDKLINLQNQLDALEKANNALEDANESLKETKSILQKRIAELEGS
;
A
#
# COMPACT_ATOMS: atom_id res chain seq x y z
N MET A 1 -4.26 11.78 -15.44
CA MET A 1 -3.95 12.95 -14.60
C MET A 1 -4.85 14.16 -14.92
N LEU A 2 -4.79 14.74 -16.12
CA LEU A 2 -5.60 15.91 -16.50
C LEU A 2 -7.12 15.70 -16.30
N ASP A 3 -7.64 14.49 -16.56
CA ASP A 3 -9.04 14.18 -16.28
C ASP A 3 -9.38 14.16 -14.78
N GLN A 4 -8.44 13.80 -13.91
CA GLN A 4 -8.65 13.84 -12.46
C GLN A 4 -8.71 15.30 -11.98
N ILE A 5 -7.83 16.16 -12.51
CA ILE A 5 -7.89 17.61 -12.30
C ILE A 5 -9.22 18.17 -12.78
N LYS A 6 -9.65 17.80 -13.99
CA LYS A 6 -10.95 18.20 -14.56
C LYS A 6 -12.12 17.86 -13.64
N ILE A 7 -12.15 16.62 -13.13
CA ILE A 7 -13.19 16.15 -12.22
C ILE A 7 -13.14 16.90 -10.89
N HIS A 8 -11.94 17.12 -10.34
CA HIS A 8 -11.76 17.81 -9.06
C HIS A 8 -12.33 19.23 -9.06
N TYR A 9 -12.08 19.98 -10.13
CA TYR A 9 -12.63 21.32 -10.32
C TYR A 9 -14.09 21.33 -10.82
N GLY A 10 -14.70 20.15 -11.01
CA GLY A 10 -16.10 20.02 -11.44
C GLY A 10 -16.35 20.36 -12.90
N PHE A 11 -15.31 20.41 -13.73
CA PHE A 11 -15.43 20.67 -15.16
C PHE A 11 -15.99 19.43 -15.88
N ARG A 12 -16.96 19.65 -16.76
CA ARG A 12 -17.58 18.57 -17.55
C ARG A 12 -16.90 18.40 -18.89
N ARG A 13 -16.34 19.49 -19.42
CA ARG A 13 -15.73 19.56 -20.76
C ARG A 13 -14.28 19.96 -20.67
N ASP A 14 -13.48 19.44 -21.58
CA ASP A 14 -12.06 19.80 -21.71
C ASP A 14 -11.89 21.28 -22.06
N ALA A 15 -12.87 21.88 -22.75
CA ALA A 15 -12.90 23.31 -23.00
C ALA A 15 -12.85 24.14 -21.71
N GLU A 16 -13.58 23.73 -20.67
CA GLU A 16 -13.67 24.45 -19.40
C GLU A 16 -12.34 24.40 -18.64
N LEU A 17 -11.64 23.25 -18.70
CA LEU A 17 -10.30 23.12 -18.15
C LEU A 17 -9.28 23.95 -18.95
N ALA A 18 -9.39 23.99 -20.28
CA ALA A 18 -8.50 24.80 -21.12
C ALA A 18 -8.67 26.30 -20.83
N ASP A 19 -9.91 26.75 -20.72
CA ASP A 19 -10.25 28.14 -20.36
C ASP A 19 -9.74 28.49 -18.96
N PHE A 20 -9.88 27.58 -17.98
CA PHE A 20 -9.36 27.76 -16.62
C PHE A 20 -7.83 27.88 -16.59
N LEU A 21 -7.14 27.05 -17.37
CA LEU A 21 -5.68 27.06 -17.48
C LEU A 21 -5.15 28.20 -18.37
N ASP A 22 -6.03 28.99 -18.99
CA ASP A 22 -5.69 30.05 -19.94
C ASP A 22 -4.88 29.54 -21.15
N ILE A 23 -5.27 28.37 -21.67
CA ILE A 23 -4.67 27.74 -22.85
C ILE A 23 -5.72 27.43 -23.91
N THR A 24 -5.28 27.22 -25.16
CA THR A 24 -6.20 26.82 -26.23
C THR A 24 -6.67 25.37 -26.04
N ARG A 25 -7.88 25.09 -26.53
CA ARG A 25 -8.43 23.72 -26.57
C ARG A 25 -7.53 22.75 -27.36
N GLN A 26 -6.87 23.24 -28.41
CA GLN A 26 -5.87 22.49 -29.17
C GLN A 26 -4.67 22.12 -28.30
N THR A 27 -4.16 23.07 -27.50
CA THR A 27 -3.05 22.81 -26.56
C THR A 27 -3.42 21.70 -25.58
N LEU A 28 -4.59 21.78 -24.94
CA LEU A 28 -5.03 20.75 -23.99
C LEU A 28 -5.25 19.39 -24.68
N SER A 29 -5.77 19.38 -25.91
CA SER A 29 -5.92 18.14 -26.68
C SER A 29 -4.57 17.49 -27.01
N ASN A 30 -3.57 18.29 -27.37
CA ASN A 30 -2.19 17.83 -27.62
C ASN A 30 -1.54 17.27 -26.35
N TRP A 31 -1.79 17.90 -25.21
CA TRP A 31 -1.31 17.40 -23.91
C TRP A 31 -1.87 16.01 -23.60
N LYS A 32 -3.18 15.81 -23.80
CA LYS A 32 -3.82 14.51 -23.61
C LYS A 32 -3.29 13.44 -24.57
N SER A 33 -3.17 13.75 -25.86
CA SER A 33 -2.74 12.76 -26.86
C SER A 33 -1.28 12.32 -26.68
N ARG A 34 -0.43 13.21 -26.18
CA ARG A 34 0.99 12.95 -25.91
C ARG A 34 1.28 12.52 -24.49
N ASN A 35 0.25 12.38 -23.65
CA ASN A 35 0.36 12.12 -22.22
C ASN A 35 1.36 13.08 -21.53
N SER A 36 1.31 14.36 -21.88
CA SER A 36 2.19 15.41 -21.38
C SER A 36 1.38 16.55 -20.78
N PHE A 37 2.03 17.45 -20.05
CA PHE A 37 1.43 18.68 -19.55
C PHE A 37 2.54 19.65 -19.17
N ASP A 38 2.18 20.93 -19.01
CA ASP A 38 3.06 21.91 -18.39
C ASP A 38 2.88 21.85 -16.87
N ALA A 39 3.89 21.32 -16.18
CA ALA A 39 3.87 21.14 -14.73
C ALA A 39 3.90 22.48 -13.99
N GLU A 40 4.58 23.50 -14.53
CA GLU A 40 4.66 24.82 -13.92
C GLU A 40 3.32 25.56 -14.04
N LEU A 41 2.65 25.43 -15.19
CA LEU A 41 1.30 25.96 -15.35
C LEU A 41 0.30 25.29 -14.41
N LEU A 42 0.30 23.95 -14.33
CA LEU A 42 -0.60 23.24 -13.41
C LEU A 42 -0.29 23.56 -11.95
N TYR A 43 0.98 23.66 -11.57
CA TYR A 43 1.37 24.01 -10.21
C TYR A 43 0.92 25.43 -9.82
N SER A 44 1.01 26.38 -10.76
CA SER A 44 0.60 27.78 -10.51
C SER A 44 -0.92 27.99 -10.53
N LYS A 45 -1.65 27.31 -11.42
CA LYS A 45 -3.12 27.45 -11.53
C LYS A 45 -3.88 26.56 -10.55
N CYS A 46 -3.31 25.43 -10.16
CA CYS A 46 -3.93 24.44 -9.29
C CYS A 46 -3.12 24.26 -7.99
N THR A 47 -3.12 25.30 -7.15
CA THR A 47 -2.25 25.41 -5.97
C THR A 47 -2.46 24.34 -4.90
N GLU A 48 -3.62 23.70 -4.86
CA GLU A 48 -3.97 22.63 -3.94
C GLU A 48 -3.44 21.24 -4.35
N LEU A 49 -2.92 21.10 -5.57
CA LEU A 49 -2.36 19.83 -6.04
C LEU A 49 -1.03 19.52 -5.36
N ASN A 50 -0.83 18.26 -5.01
CA ASN A 50 0.43 17.79 -4.48
C ASN A 50 1.51 17.78 -5.58
N PRO A 51 2.65 18.50 -5.39
CA PRO A 51 3.75 18.50 -6.36
C PRO A 51 4.31 17.10 -6.65
N ALA A 52 4.39 16.25 -5.63
CA ALA A 52 4.87 14.88 -5.80
C ALA A 52 3.94 14.11 -6.73
N TRP A 53 2.62 14.16 -6.48
CA TRP A 53 1.62 13.53 -7.34
C TRP A 53 1.63 14.09 -8.77
N LEU A 54 1.82 15.40 -8.93
CA LEU A 54 1.89 16.02 -10.26
C LEU A 54 3.09 15.49 -11.06
N LEU A 55 4.24 15.26 -10.41
CA LEU A 55 5.47 14.82 -11.07
C LEU A 55 5.53 13.30 -11.29
N THR A 56 5.07 12.50 -10.33
CA THR A 56 5.19 11.04 -10.36
C THR A 56 3.91 10.33 -10.80
N GLY A 57 2.75 10.98 -10.61
CA GLY A 57 1.44 10.34 -10.73
C GLY A 57 1.05 9.50 -9.51
N ASP A 58 1.92 9.40 -8.50
CA ASP A 58 1.76 8.54 -7.33
C ASP A 58 1.34 9.33 -6.08
N GLY A 59 0.59 8.66 -5.21
CA GLY A 59 0.13 9.22 -3.94
C GLY A 59 -1.13 10.08 -4.04
N PRO A 60 -1.45 10.85 -2.99
CA PRO A 60 -2.65 11.67 -2.94
C PRO A 60 -2.53 12.90 -3.86
N MET A 61 -3.58 13.11 -4.66
CA MET A 61 -3.67 14.22 -5.62
C MET A 61 -3.62 15.60 -4.95
N LEU A 62 -4.22 15.74 -3.76
CA LEU A 62 -4.30 17.01 -3.04
C LEU A 62 -3.28 17.08 -1.90
N GLN A 63 -2.69 18.25 -1.69
CA GLN A 63 -1.73 18.48 -0.60
C GLN A 63 -2.35 18.21 0.78
N LYS A 64 -3.61 18.62 0.99
CA LYS A 64 -4.32 18.40 2.25
C LYS A 64 -4.48 16.91 2.58
N ASP A 65 -4.64 16.07 1.56
CA ASP A 65 -4.82 14.62 1.74
C ASP A 65 -3.48 13.96 2.05
N SER A 66 -2.37 14.55 1.57
CA SER A 66 -1.01 14.14 1.92
C SER A 66 -0.76 14.32 3.43
N ALA A 67 -1.15 15.46 3.99
CA ALA A 67 -1.03 15.72 5.42
C ALA A 67 -1.97 14.83 6.25
N ASN A 68 -3.18 14.54 5.75
CA ASN A 68 -4.16 13.72 6.45
C ASN A 68 -3.76 12.22 6.49
N SER A 69 -3.08 11.73 5.45
CA SER A 69 -2.51 10.37 5.42
C SER A 69 -1.34 10.21 6.38
N ILE A 70 -0.46 11.21 6.51
CA ILE A 70 0.62 11.19 7.49
C ILE A 70 0.04 11.20 8.90
N ASN A 71 -0.93 12.08 9.18
CA ASN A 71 -1.47 12.24 10.53
C ASN A 71 -2.28 11.03 11.05
N LYS A 72 -2.89 10.22 10.19
CA LYS A 72 -3.62 9.01 10.65
C LYS A 72 -2.71 7.81 10.92
N GLU A 73 -1.60 7.67 10.19
CA GLU A 73 -0.70 6.52 10.36
C GLU A 73 0.32 6.69 11.47
N THR A 74 0.71 7.94 11.78
CA THR A 74 1.58 8.28 12.92
C THR A 74 0.82 8.73 14.15
N ASP A 75 -0.51 8.60 14.16
CA ASP A 75 -1.29 8.83 15.38
C ASP A 75 -0.80 7.87 16.50
N PRO A 76 -0.44 8.38 17.68
CA PRO A 76 0.10 7.55 18.76
C PRO A 76 -0.82 6.40 19.19
N GLU A 77 -2.14 6.57 19.08
CA GLU A 77 -3.13 5.55 19.43
C GLU A 77 -3.15 4.44 18.36
N VAL A 78 -3.15 4.82 17.08
CA VAL A 78 -3.08 3.86 15.96
C VAL A 78 -1.77 3.07 15.97
N LEU A 79 -0.65 3.72 16.26
CA LEU A 79 0.65 3.04 16.40
C LEU A 79 0.65 2.07 17.58
N ARG A 80 0.02 2.45 18.70
CA ARG A 80 -0.11 1.59 19.88
C ARG A 80 -0.95 0.35 19.57
N ASP A 81 -2.06 0.50 18.86
CA ASP A 81 -2.90 -0.63 18.46
C ASP A 81 -2.17 -1.57 17.52
N LYS A 82 -1.43 -1.03 16.54
CA LYS A 82 -0.56 -1.83 15.66
C LYS A 82 0.50 -2.59 16.46
N LEU A 83 1.11 -1.96 17.46
CA LEU A 83 2.10 -2.59 18.33
C LEU A 83 1.50 -3.74 19.15
N ILE A 84 0.31 -3.54 19.73
CA ILE A 84 -0.41 -4.58 20.47
C ILE A 84 -0.74 -5.76 19.55
N ASN A 85 -1.23 -5.49 18.34
CA ASN A 85 -1.55 -6.55 17.39
C ASN A 85 -0.31 -7.35 16.97
N LEU A 86 0.81 -6.66 16.69
CA LEU A 86 2.09 -7.32 16.39
C LEU A 86 2.60 -8.17 17.56
N GLN A 87 2.48 -7.66 18.79
CA GLN A 87 2.86 -8.43 19.98
C GLN A 87 2.02 -9.71 20.12
N ASN A 88 0.70 -9.61 19.91
CA ASN A 88 -0.18 -10.77 19.95
C ASN A 88 0.17 -11.80 18.85
N GLN A 89 0.59 -11.35 17.67
CA GLN A 89 1.05 -12.23 16.60
C GLN A 89 2.36 -12.94 16.97
N LEU A 90 3.30 -12.24 17.62
CA LEU A 90 4.55 -12.84 18.10
C LEU A 90 4.28 -13.92 19.16
N ASP A 91 3.42 -13.63 20.16
CA ASP A 91 3.03 -14.59 21.19
C ASP A 91 2.35 -15.84 20.61
N ALA A 92 1.49 -15.66 19.60
CA ALA A 92 0.82 -16.78 18.93
C ALA A 92 1.82 -17.64 18.14
N LEU A 93 2.78 -17.02 17.47
CA LEU A 93 3.81 -17.70 16.71
C LEU A 93 4.77 -18.47 17.62
N GLU A 94 5.15 -17.89 18.76
CA GLU A 94 5.97 -18.55 19.77
C GLU A 94 5.28 -19.81 20.32
N LYS A 95 4.00 -19.71 20.68
CA LYS A 95 3.21 -20.88 21.12
C LYS A 95 3.14 -21.98 20.06
N ALA A 96 2.95 -21.60 18.80
CA ALA A 96 2.90 -22.55 17.70
C ALA A 96 4.25 -23.26 17.50
N ASN A 97 5.37 -22.55 17.62
CA ASN A 97 6.71 -23.13 17.53
C ASN A 97 6.98 -24.12 18.66
N ASN A 98 6.64 -23.77 19.91
CA ASN A 98 6.82 -24.67 21.04
C ASN A 98 5.98 -25.95 20.87
N ALA A 99 4.72 -25.83 20.45
CA ALA A 99 3.88 -27.00 20.18
C ALA A 99 4.41 -27.88 19.04
N LEU A 100 5.03 -27.27 18.01
CA LEU A 100 5.69 -28.01 16.94
C LEU A 100 6.95 -28.73 17.44
N GLU A 101 7.71 -28.13 18.35
CA GLU A 101 8.86 -28.76 18.98
C GLU A 101 8.46 -29.98 19.81
N ASP A 102 7.43 -29.86 20.65
CA ASP A 102 6.86 -30.97 21.43
C ASP A 102 6.37 -32.12 20.52
N ALA A 103 5.70 -31.78 19.42
CA ALA A 103 5.21 -32.76 18.45
C ALA A 103 6.38 -33.48 17.75
N ASN A 104 7.44 -32.75 17.39
CA ASN A 104 8.62 -33.34 16.78
C ASN A 104 9.36 -34.29 17.73
N GLU A 105 9.45 -33.94 19.01
CA GLU A 105 10.04 -34.80 20.03
C GLU A 105 9.25 -36.11 20.18
N SER A 106 7.92 -36.01 20.29
CA SER A 106 7.02 -37.17 20.35
C SER A 106 7.14 -38.05 19.10
N LEU A 107 7.27 -37.44 17.92
CA LEU A 107 7.49 -38.17 16.65
C LEU A 107 8.85 -38.89 16.63
N LYS A 108 9.89 -38.28 17.17
CA LYS A 108 11.22 -38.90 17.26
C LYS A 108 11.20 -40.11 18.20
N GLU A 109 10.50 -40.00 19.33
CA GLU A 109 10.34 -41.10 20.28
C GLU A 109 9.53 -42.25 19.66
N THR A 110 8.37 -41.96 19.07
CA THR A 110 7.54 -42.98 18.39
C THR A 110 8.28 -43.66 17.25
N LYS A 111 9.06 -42.92 16.45
CA LYS A 111 9.94 -43.49 15.42
C LYS A 111 10.96 -44.48 16.00
N SER A 112 11.60 -44.13 17.11
CA SER A 112 12.57 -45.00 17.80
C SER A 112 11.91 -46.32 18.26
N ILE A 113 10.73 -46.23 18.87
CA ILE A 113 9.96 -47.39 19.33
C ILE A 113 9.61 -48.31 18.15
N LEU A 114 9.11 -47.73 17.05
CA LEU A 114 8.75 -48.50 15.86
C LEU A 114 9.97 -49.18 15.22
N GLN A 115 11.11 -48.49 15.13
CA GLN A 115 12.36 -49.07 14.61
C GLN A 115 12.80 -50.29 15.42
N LYS A 116 12.74 -50.20 16.76
CA LYS A 116 13.04 -51.33 17.64
C LYS A 116 12.09 -52.51 17.38
N ARG A 117 10.80 -52.24 17.24
CA ARG A 117 9.79 -53.28 17.01
C ARG A 117 9.95 -53.98 15.67
N ILE A 118 10.32 -53.25 14.62
CA ILE A 118 10.61 -53.83 13.31
C ILE A 118 11.82 -54.76 13.41
N ALA A 119 12.90 -54.35 14.06
CA ALA A 119 14.09 -55.18 14.23
C ALA A 119 13.82 -56.48 15.02
N GLU A 120 12.93 -56.44 16.02
CA GLU A 120 12.47 -57.63 16.75
C GLU A 120 11.70 -58.61 15.86
N LEU A 121 10.87 -58.09 14.94
CA LEU A 121 10.04 -58.90 14.04
C LEU A 121 10.84 -59.47 12.86
N GLU A 122 11.84 -58.75 12.35
CA GLU A 122 12.71 -59.22 11.25
C GLU A 122 13.75 -60.26 11.72
N GLY A 123 14.01 -60.35 13.03
CA GLY A 123 14.94 -61.30 13.64
C GLY A 123 14.33 -62.62 14.13
N SER A 124 13.00 -62.80 14.04
CA SER A 124 12.27 -64.04 14.38
C SER A 124 11.89 -64.83 13.13
#